data_AF-A0A918J8P4-F1
#
_entry.id   AF-A0A918J8P4-F1
#
_cell.length_a   1.000
_cell.length_b   1.000
_cell.length_c   1.000
_cell.angle_alpha   90.00
_cell.angle_beta   90.00
_cell.angle_gamma   90.00
#
_symmetry.space_group_name_H-M   'P 1'
#
loop_
_entity.id
_entity.type
_entity.pdbx_description
1 polymer ?
#
loop_
_entity_poly.entity_id
_entity_poly.type
_entity_poly.pdbx_seq_one_letter_code
_entity_poly.pdbx_strand_id
1 'polypeptide(L)'
;MSTEEIDDRRYAITDLLDDLAGSNDQSECLFIATELVRRTGELALAVGGSWSGGGKWLARRLETTAPGLSTRLHHGLQEVLSGRVEHLVAVVDEVLGQAGGRLWVGYERAGDP
;
A
#
# COMPACT_ATOMS: atom_id res chain seq x y z
N MET A 1 13.85 3.77 9.46
CA MET A 1 13.35 2.39 9.35
C MET A 1 14.49 1.49 8.96
N SER A 2 14.55 0.28 9.50
CA SER A 2 15.46 -0.75 9.01
C SER A 2 15.02 -1.26 7.63
N THR A 3 15.93 -1.92 6.92
CA THR A 3 15.60 -2.63 5.66
C THR A 3 14.50 -3.66 5.89
N GLU A 4 14.56 -4.40 7.00
CA GLU A 4 13.56 -5.39 7.40
C GLU A 4 12.16 -4.77 7.55
N GLU A 5 12.05 -3.60 8.18
CA GLU A 5 10.77 -2.89 8.32
C GLU A 5 10.19 -2.43 6.97
N ILE A 6 11.04 -2.12 5.98
CA ILE A 6 10.61 -1.79 4.61
C ILE A 6 10.15 -3.06 3.89
N ASP A 7 10.90 -4.14 4.01
CA ASP A 7 10.60 -5.42 3.38
C ASP A 7 9.31 -6.04 3.93
N ASP A 8 9.08 -5.98 5.24
CA ASP A 8 7.81 -6.37 5.89
C ASP A 8 6.60 -5.65 5.28
N ARG A 9 6.74 -4.33 5.05
CA ARG A 9 5.67 -3.51 4.46
C ARG A 9 5.46 -3.84 2.99
N ARG A 10 6.55 -4.02 2.24
CA ARG A 10 6.49 -4.40 0.82
C ARG A 10 5.84 -5.77 0.64
N TYR A 11 6.22 -6.74 1.47
CA TYR A 11 5.60 -8.07 1.49
C TYR A 11 4.11 -7.96 1.77
N ALA A 12 3.71 -7.29 2.86
CA ALA A 12 2.30 -7.17 3.23
C ALA A 12 1.43 -6.45 2.18
N ILE A 13 1.99 -5.45 1.48
CA ILE A 13 1.27 -4.78 0.37
C ILE A 13 1.20 -5.69 -0.86
N THR A 14 2.25 -6.45 -1.12
CA THR A 14 2.32 -7.40 -2.25
C THR A 14 1.31 -8.53 -2.07
N ASP A 15 1.20 -9.06 -0.86
CA ASP A 15 0.21 -10.06 -0.44
C ASP A 15 -1.23 -9.55 -0.67
N LEU A 16 -1.55 -8.34 -0.21
CA LEU A 16 -2.87 -7.73 -0.42
C LEU A 16 -3.19 -7.46 -1.90
N LEU A 17 -2.19 -7.22 -2.75
CA LEU A 17 -2.41 -7.09 -4.20
C LEU A 17 -2.82 -8.43 -4.83
N ASP A 18 -2.30 -9.54 -4.32
CA ASP A 18 -2.68 -10.88 -4.75
C ASP A 18 -4.09 -11.24 -4.28
N ASP A 19 -4.40 -10.96 -3.01
CA ASP A 19 -5.74 -11.11 -2.45
C ASP A 19 -6.79 -10.32 -3.25
N LEU A 20 -6.48 -9.06 -3.60
CA LEU A 20 -7.38 -8.23 -4.41
C LEU A 20 -7.59 -8.82 -5.81
N ALA A 21 -6.56 -9.41 -6.41
CA ALA A 21 -6.65 -10.04 -7.73
C ALA A 21 -7.42 -11.37 -7.69
N GLY A 22 -7.39 -12.07 -6.56
CA GLY A 22 -8.09 -13.35 -6.34
C GLY A 22 -9.55 -13.21 -5.89
N SER A 23 -9.94 -12.06 -5.34
CA SER A 23 -11.30 -11.85 -4.83
C SER A 23 -12.30 -11.49 -5.93
N ASN A 24 -13.51 -12.07 -5.83
CA ASN A 24 -14.68 -11.70 -6.64
C ASN A 24 -15.83 -11.15 -5.78
N ASP A 25 -15.64 -11.05 -4.46
CA ASP A 25 -16.64 -10.50 -3.54
C ASP A 25 -16.39 -9.00 -3.36
N GLN A 26 -17.39 -8.19 -3.70
CA GLN A 26 -17.24 -6.73 -3.68
C GLN A 26 -17.00 -6.18 -2.26
N SER A 27 -17.49 -6.87 -1.23
CA SER A 27 -17.27 -6.46 0.16
C SER A 27 -15.84 -6.75 0.58
N GLU A 28 -15.33 -7.94 0.27
CA GLU A 28 -13.93 -8.33 0.47
C GLU A 28 -12.97 -7.39 -0.28
N CYS A 29 -13.24 -7.12 -1.56
CA CYS A 29 -12.49 -6.15 -2.37
C CYS A 29 -12.43 -4.76 -1.70
N LEU A 30 -13.52 -4.29 -1.09
CA LEU A 30 -13.53 -3.01 -0.37
C LEU A 30 -12.60 -3.03 0.85
N PHE A 31 -12.63 -4.09 1.65
CA PHE A 31 -11.75 -4.22 2.82
C PHE A 31 -10.28 -4.28 2.40
N ILE A 32 -9.95 -5.10 1.39
CA ILE A 32 -8.58 -5.22 0.86
C ILE A 32 -8.10 -3.89 0.29
N ALA A 33 -8.90 -3.24 -0.55
CA ALA A 33 -8.53 -1.96 -1.17
C ALA A 33 -8.36 -0.83 -0.14
N THR A 34 -9.18 -0.81 0.91
CA THR A 34 -9.03 0.17 2.00
C THR A 34 -7.70 -0.02 2.72
N GLU A 35 -7.33 -1.27 3.00
CA GLU A 35 -6.06 -1.60 3.64
C GLU A 35 -4.85 -1.30 2.73
N LEU A 36 -4.96 -1.60 1.43
CA LEU A 36 -3.96 -1.22 0.42
C LEU A 36 -3.72 0.28 0.41
N VAL A 37 -4.77 1.10 0.37
CA VAL A 37 -4.66 2.56 0.41
C VAL A 37 -3.91 3.03 1.66
N ARG A 38 -4.26 2.48 2.82
CA ARG A 38 -3.63 2.84 4.09
C ARG A 38 -2.14 2.48 4.09
N ARG A 39 -1.80 1.21 3.81
CA ARG A 39 -0.42 0.72 3.85
C ARG A 39 0.47 1.36 2.79
N THR A 40 -0.07 1.59 1.60
CA THR A 40 0.65 2.27 0.51
C THR A 40 0.97 3.71 0.89
N GLY A 41 0.02 4.43 1.48
CA GLY A 41 0.27 5.77 2.00
C GLY A 41 1.34 5.78 3.10
N GLU A 42 1.31 4.82 4.02
CA GLU A 42 2.31 4.68 5.07
C GLU A 42 3.70 4.35 4.51
N LEU A 43 3.80 3.47 3.50
CA LEU A 43 5.05 3.15 2.83
C LEU A 43 5.65 4.37 2.11
N ALA A 44 4.83 5.14 1.39
CA ALA A 44 5.29 6.34 0.70
C ALA A 44 5.90 7.37 1.69
N LEU A 45 5.28 7.55 2.85
CA LEU A 45 5.81 8.43 3.90
C LEU A 45 7.06 7.86 4.59
N ALA A 46 7.12 6.53 4.76
CA ALA A 46 8.28 5.85 5.33
C ALA A 46 9.53 6.03 4.45
N VAL A 47 9.39 5.84 3.14
CA VAL A 47 10.46 6.03 2.15
C VAL A 47 10.89 7.50 2.07
N GLY A 48 9.95 8.43 2.20
CA GLY A 48 10.19 9.88 2.09
C GLY A 48 10.84 10.57 3.31
N GLY A 49 11.01 9.88 4.45
CA GLY A 49 11.69 10.43 5.63
C GLY A 49 10.89 10.32 6.92
N SER A 50 11.08 9.19 7.61
CA SER A 50 10.79 8.94 9.03
C SER A 50 9.45 9.49 9.56
N TRP A 51 8.35 9.02 8.97
CA TRP A 51 7.03 9.17 9.55
C TRP A 51 6.67 7.98 10.44
N SER A 52 6.31 8.24 11.70
CA SER A 52 5.89 7.22 12.70
C SER A 52 4.43 7.40 13.15
N GLY A 53 3.62 8.20 12.44
CA GLY A 53 2.24 8.50 12.82
C GLY A 53 1.20 7.62 12.13
N GLY A 54 0.26 7.05 12.88
CA GLY A 54 -0.92 6.39 12.30
C GLY A 54 -2.09 7.36 12.07
N GLY A 55 -2.97 7.02 11.12
CA GLY A 55 -4.34 7.58 11.04
C GLY A 55 -4.45 9.02 10.56
N LYS A 56 -5.46 9.75 11.09
CA LYS A 56 -6.11 11.01 10.63
C LYS A 56 -5.32 12.08 9.86
N TRP A 57 -3.99 12.09 9.94
CA TRP A 57 -3.12 13.03 9.23
C TRP A 57 -2.49 12.43 7.97
N LEU A 58 -2.74 11.16 7.66
CA LEU A 58 -2.13 10.45 6.52
C LEU A 58 -2.31 11.23 5.21
N ALA A 59 -3.56 11.55 4.84
CA ALA A 59 -3.86 12.32 3.63
C ALA A 59 -3.16 13.69 3.59
N ARG A 60 -3.15 14.42 4.72
CA ARG A 60 -2.50 15.74 4.82
C ARG A 60 -0.98 15.65 4.67
N ARG A 61 -0.37 14.60 5.24
CA ARG A 61 1.07 14.36 5.17
C ARG A 61 1.49 13.88 3.79
N LEU A 62 0.68 13.04 3.16
CA LEU A 62 0.86 12.64 1.77
C LEU A 62 0.86 13.86 0.86
N GLU A 63 -0.06 14.80 1.02
CA GLU A 63 -0.07 15.98 0.15
C GLU A 63 1.20 16.84 0.27
N THR A 64 1.87 16.82 1.43
CA THR A 64 3.16 17.52 1.60
C THR A 64 4.35 16.75 1.04
N THR A 65 4.34 15.42 1.17
CA THR A 65 5.52 14.56 0.92
C THR A 65 5.49 13.87 -0.45
N ALA A 66 4.29 13.56 -0.92
CA ALA A 66 3.97 12.94 -2.21
C ALA A 66 2.68 13.57 -2.77
N PRO A 67 2.75 14.82 -3.26
CA PRO A 67 1.57 15.57 -3.73
C PRO A 67 0.72 14.76 -4.71
N GLY A 68 -0.60 14.78 -4.52
CA GLY A 68 -1.55 14.06 -5.38
C GLY A 68 -1.64 12.54 -5.15
N LEU A 69 -0.74 11.92 -4.39
CA LEU A 69 -0.84 10.48 -4.07
C LEU A 69 -2.13 10.15 -3.32
N SER A 70 -2.54 10.98 -2.37
CA SER A 70 -3.79 10.79 -1.63
C SER A 70 -5.01 10.77 -2.56
N THR A 71 -5.04 11.64 -3.57
CA THR A 71 -6.13 11.72 -4.54
C THR A 71 -6.17 10.49 -5.44
N ARG A 72 -5.00 10.04 -5.94
CA ARG A 72 -4.91 8.85 -6.79
C ARG A 72 -5.30 7.57 -6.05
N LEU A 73 -4.86 7.42 -4.80
CA LEU A 73 -5.28 6.30 -3.94
C LEU A 73 -6.79 6.31 -3.67
N HIS A 74 -7.35 7.48 -3.36
CA HIS A 74 -8.80 7.62 -3.16
C HIS A 74 -9.59 7.27 -4.43
N HIS A 75 -9.15 7.76 -5.58
CA HIS A 75 -9.76 7.45 -6.87
C HIS A 75 -9.69 5.95 -7.17
N GLY A 76 -8.53 5.31 -6.97
CA GLY A 76 -8.38 3.86 -7.12
C GLY A 76 -9.35 3.07 -6.24
N LEU A 77 -9.54 3.47 -4.98
CA LEU A 77 -10.52 2.86 -4.08
C LEU A 77 -11.96 2.97 -4.61
N GLN A 78 -12.35 4.12 -5.18
CA GLN A 78 -13.67 4.30 -5.78
C GLN A 78 -13.88 3.43 -7.03
N GLU A 79 -12.82 3.24 -7.82
CA GLU A 79 -12.85 2.37 -9.00
C GLU A 79 -13.00 0.89 -8.61
N VAL A 80 -12.36 0.45 -7.52
CA VAL A 80 -12.54 -0.92 -6.99
C VAL A 80 -13.99 -1.19 -6.62
N LEU A 81 -14.70 -0.20 -6.06
CA LEU A 81 -16.14 -0.31 -5.76
C LEU A 81 -17.01 -0.46 -7.02
N SER A 82 -16.48 -0.12 -8.19
CA SER A 82 -17.12 -0.31 -9.50
C SER A 82 -16.60 -1.56 -10.23
N GLY A 83 -15.82 -2.40 -9.56
CA GLY A 83 -15.22 -3.62 -10.13
C GLY A 83 -13.98 -3.41 -10.99
N ARG A 84 -13.35 -2.21 -10.94
CA ARG A 84 -12.12 -1.89 -11.69
C ARG A 84 -10.94 -1.71 -10.74
N VAL A 85 -9.98 -2.63 -10.78
CA VAL A 85 -8.85 -2.65 -9.83
C VAL A 85 -7.58 -2.01 -10.39
N GLU A 86 -7.51 -1.83 -11.71
CA GLU A 86 -6.27 -1.54 -12.45
C GLU A 86 -5.62 -0.23 -12.00
N HIS A 87 -6.44 0.80 -11.72
CA HIS A 87 -5.95 2.10 -11.27
C HIS A 87 -5.29 1.99 -9.89
N LEU A 88 -5.94 1.29 -8.94
CA LEU A 88 -5.38 1.12 -7.61
C LEU A 88 -4.08 0.32 -7.68
N VAL A 89 -4.07 -0.78 -8.43
CA VAL A 89 -2.87 -1.62 -8.63
C VAL A 89 -1.70 -0.79 -9.18
N ALA A 90 -1.92 0.02 -10.21
CA ALA A 90 -0.87 0.84 -10.81
C ALA A 90 -0.27 1.86 -9.82
N VAL A 91 -1.11 2.50 -9.00
CA VAL A 91 -0.65 3.47 -7.99
C VAL A 91 0.14 2.76 -6.87
N VAL A 92 -0.31 1.57 -6.44
CA VAL A 92 0.40 0.77 -5.43
C VAL A 92 1.76 0.31 -5.96
N ASP A 93 1.81 -0.16 -7.22
CA ASP A 93 3.05 -0.60 -7.85
C ASP A 93 4.07 0.53 -8.01
N GLU A 94 3.64 1.76 -8.30
CA GLU A 94 4.51 2.94 -8.34
C GLU A 94 5.20 3.17 -6.98
N VAL A 95 4.44 3.12 -5.89
CA VAL A 95 4.98 3.33 -4.53
C VAL A 95 5.86 2.16 -4.11
N LEU A 96 5.47 0.92 -4.41
CA LEU A 96 6.33 -0.25 -4.19
C LEU A 96 7.65 -0.11 -4.96
N GLY A 97 7.61 0.38 -6.21
CA GLY A 97 8.80 0.62 -7.03
C GLY A 97 9.81 1.57 -6.37
N GLN A 98 9.34 2.60 -5.67
CA GLN A 98 10.19 3.51 -4.89
C GLN A 98 10.87 2.83 -3.69
N ALA A 99 10.31 1.71 -3.22
CA ALA A 99 10.83 0.91 -2.11
C ALA A 99 11.59 -0.36 -2.57
N GLY A 100 11.79 -0.57 -3.87
CA GLY A 100 12.46 -1.76 -4.43
C GLY A 100 11.54 -2.76 -5.14
N GLY A 101 10.26 -2.43 -5.33
CA GLY A 101 9.26 -3.24 -6.03
C GLY A 101 8.48 -4.20 -5.12
N ARG A 102 7.58 -4.98 -5.72
CA ARG A 102 6.89 -6.10 -5.05
C ARG A 102 7.90 -7.06 -4.43
N LEU A 103 7.52 -7.73 -3.34
CA LEU A 103 8.39 -8.68 -2.63
C LEU A 103 7.64 -9.98 -2.33
N TRP A 104 8.15 -11.08 -2.89
CA TRP A 104 7.62 -12.44 -2.70
C TRP A 104 8.72 -13.43 -2.26
N VAL A 105 9.77 -13.52 -3.06
CA VAL A 105 10.82 -14.56 -2.93
C VAL A 105 11.92 -14.09 -1.98
N GLY A 106 12.30 -14.95 -1.04
CA GLY A 106 13.41 -14.70 -0.10
C GLY A 106 13.04 -13.83 1.10
N TYR A 107 11.76 -13.50 1.28
CA TYR A 107 11.28 -12.89 2.51
C TYR A 107 11.23 -13.96 3.62
N GLU A 108 12.18 -13.89 4.56
CA GLU A 108 12.16 -14.64 5.80
C GLU A 108 12.00 -13.65 6.95
N ARG A 109 10.86 -13.71 7.64
CA ARG A 109 10.75 -13.04 8.93
C ARG A 109 11.54 -13.87 9.93
N ALA A 110 12.57 -13.30 10.57
CA ALA A 110 13.21 -13.96 11.67
C ALA A 110 12.13 -14.29 12.71
N GLY A 111 11.86 -15.59 12.90
CA GLY A 111 10.94 -16.02 13.95
C GLY A 111 11.51 -15.57 15.29
N ASP A 112 10.75 -14.75 16.02
CA ASP A 112 11.08 -14.46 17.41
C ASP A 112 10.95 -15.79 18.20
N PRO A 113 11.95 -16.19 19.01
CA PRO A 113 11.95 -17.46 19.74
C PRO A 113 10.86 -17.58 20.81
#